data_AF-A0AAV5DXM1-F1
#
_entry.id   AF-A0AAV5DXM1-F1
#
_cell.length_a   1.000
_cell.length_b   1.000
_cell.length_c   1.000
_cell.angle_alpha   90.00
_cell.angle_beta   90.00
_cell.angle_gamma   90.00
#
_symmetry.space_group_name_H-M   'P 1'
#
loop_
_entity.id
_entity.type
_entity.pdbx_description
1 polymer ?
#
loop_
_entity_poly.entity_id
_entity_poly.type
_entity_poly.pdbx_seq_one_letter_code
_entity_poly.pdbx_strand_id
1 'polypeptide(L)'
;MTVIDLLTRVDAICQKYDKYDVDKLNGANVAGDDPFARLYGSVDADINQCVEKAESAKQEKNRATVVALNAEIRRTKAKLLEEDLPKLQRLALKKDEGLDIIGEGLETLKNMASDMNEELDRQVPLMDEMDDKVDRANADLKNTNVRLKETVLQMRSSRNFCIDIILLCIILGIAAYLYKSSADLFHLYAVRSARLLPAAMSAVNITNVAVLDNPTAFLNPFQFEISYECLVPLDDDLEWKLIYVGSAEDENYDQQLESVLVGPVNVGTYRFVLQADPPDPSKIREEDIIGVTVLLLTCSYMGQEFMRVGYYVNNDYDDEQLREEPPAKVLIDRVQRNILADKPRVTKFPINFHPEPSTSTGQQQQEPQTASPENHTGEASKPDADQ
;
A
#
# COMPACT_ATOMS: atom_id res chain seq x y z
N MET A 1 -19.58 -17.63 -4.65
CA MET A 1 -20.53 -16.69 -4.04
C MET A 1 -21.89 -17.34 -4.11
N THR A 2 -22.47 -17.66 -2.95
CA THR A 2 -23.78 -18.34 -2.89
C THR A 2 -24.91 -17.31 -3.00
N VAL A 3 -26.11 -17.75 -3.39
CA VAL A 3 -27.30 -16.87 -3.39
C VAL A 3 -27.57 -16.29 -1.99
N ILE A 4 -27.21 -17.03 -0.94
CA ILE A 4 -27.31 -16.58 0.45
C ILE A 4 -26.36 -15.43 0.74
N ASP A 5 -25.12 -15.49 0.21
CA ASP A 5 -24.14 -14.38 0.33
C ASP A 5 -24.59 -13.12 -0.39
N LEU A 6 -25.23 -13.28 -1.55
CA LEU A 6 -25.82 -12.16 -2.31
C LEU A 6 -26.98 -11.54 -1.53
N LEU A 7 -27.90 -12.36 -1.01
CA LEU A 7 -29.03 -11.86 -0.23
C LEU A 7 -28.59 -11.14 1.03
N THR A 8 -27.63 -11.69 1.79
CA THR A 8 -27.12 -11.02 3.01
C THR A 8 -26.40 -9.71 2.69
N ARG A 9 -25.66 -9.64 1.58
CA ARG A 9 -25.03 -8.39 1.13
C ARG A 9 -26.04 -7.35 0.66
N VAL A 10 -27.06 -7.76 -0.09
CA VAL A 10 -28.16 -6.89 -0.51
C VAL A 10 -28.90 -6.35 0.71
N ASP A 11 -29.17 -7.20 1.71
CA ASP A 11 -29.86 -6.80 2.95
C ASP A 11 -29.02 -5.82 3.78
N ALA A 12 -27.69 -6.03 3.86
CA ALA A 12 -26.76 -5.11 4.51
C ALA A 12 -26.68 -3.75 3.78
N ILE A 13 -26.74 -3.74 2.44
CA ILE A 13 -26.80 -2.52 1.64
C ILE A 13 -28.13 -1.80 1.88
N CYS A 14 -29.25 -2.52 1.81
CA CYS A 14 -30.57 -1.96 2.11
C CYS A 14 -30.60 -1.34 3.51
N GLN A 15 -30.09 -2.01 4.54
CA GLN A 15 -29.98 -1.43 5.89
C GLN A 15 -29.06 -0.21 5.97
N LYS A 16 -27.94 -0.18 5.21
CA LYS A 16 -27.04 0.98 5.18
C LYS A 16 -27.71 2.22 4.60
N TYR A 17 -28.59 2.03 3.62
CA TYR A 17 -29.29 3.10 2.91
C TYR A 17 -30.73 3.34 3.39
N ASP A 18 -31.24 2.55 4.36
CA ASP A 18 -32.54 2.73 5.00
C ASP A 18 -32.72 4.14 5.60
N LYS A 19 -31.62 4.80 5.98
CA LYS A 19 -31.61 6.19 6.46
C LYS A 19 -31.93 7.24 5.38
N TYR A 20 -31.98 6.85 4.11
CA TYR A 20 -32.38 7.69 2.97
C TYR A 20 -33.74 7.29 2.40
N ASP A 21 -34.40 6.28 2.99
CA ASP A 21 -35.74 5.85 2.60
C ASP A 21 -36.77 6.92 3.04
N VAL A 22 -37.24 7.68 2.06
CA VAL A 22 -38.16 8.82 2.22
C VAL A 22 -39.49 8.39 2.82
N ASP A 23 -39.94 7.15 2.55
CA ASP A 23 -41.19 6.59 3.06
C ASP A 23 -41.07 6.17 4.53
N LYS A 24 -39.90 5.64 4.95
CA LYS A 24 -39.62 5.30 6.36
C LYS A 24 -39.35 6.52 7.25
N LEU A 25 -38.92 7.64 6.69
CA LEU A 25 -38.60 8.87 7.43
C LEU A 25 -39.82 9.75 7.76
N ASN A 26 -41.04 9.29 7.45
CA ASN A 26 -42.31 9.93 7.84
C ASN A 26 -42.39 11.43 7.49
N GLY A 27 -41.78 11.90 6.40
CA GLY A 27 -41.89 13.28 5.86
C GLY A 27 -41.46 14.44 6.79
N ALA A 28 -41.40 14.25 8.10
CA ALA A 28 -41.19 15.27 9.12
C ALA A 28 -39.72 15.33 9.55
N ASN A 29 -38.97 14.23 9.46
CA ASN A 29 -37.54 14.20 9.82
C ASN A 29 -36.61 14.56 8.66
N VAL A 30 -37.04 14.45 7.39
CA VAL A 30 -36.26 14.94 6.23
C VAL A 30 -36.29 16.47 6.16
N ALA A 31 -37.37 17.09 6.64
CA ALA A 31 -37.52 18.54 6.68
C ALA A 31 -36.64 19.24 7.73
N GLY A 32 -36.02 18.49 8.66
CA GLY A 32 -35.23 19.07 9.76
C GLY A 32 -33.91 19.71 9.31
N ASP A 33 -33.25 19.12 8.31
CA ASP A 33 -31.92 19.56 7.85
C ASP A 33 -31.94 20.31 6.51
N ASP A 34 -32.98 20.18 5.69
CA ASP A 34 -33.05 20.87 4.39
C ASP A 34 -33.51 22.34 4.53
N PRO A 35 -32.67 23.34 4.19
CA PRO A 35 -33.03 24.74 4.28
C PRO A 35 -34.25 25.13 3.43
N PHE A 36 -34.47 24.43 2.30
CA PHE A 36 -35.64 24.66 1.46
C PHE A 36 -36.92 24.19 2.14
N ALA A 37 -36.97 22.94 2.60
CA ALA A 37 -38.14 22.38 3.30
C ALA A 37 -38.52 23.19 4.55
N ARG A 38 -37.54 23.65 5.32
CA ARG A 38 -37.76 24.51 6.50
C ARG A 38 -38.42 25.84 6.14
N LEU A 39 -37.86 26.55 5.16
CA LEU A 39 -38.39 27.83 4.74
C LEU A 39 -39.77 27.68 4.09
N TYR A 40 -39.97 26.61 3.30
CA TYR A 40 -41.25 26.30 2.66
C TYR A 40 -42.33 26.05 3.72
N GLY A 41 -42.04 25.24 4.74
CA GLY A 41 -42.97 25.01 5.85
C GLY A 41 -43.31 26.28 6.63
N SER A 42 -42.33 27.17 6.85
CA SER A 42 -42.59 28.47 7.48
C SER A 42 -43.46 29.38 6.62
N VAL A 43 -43.22 29.42 5.30
CA VAL A 43 -44.01 30.22 4.36
C VAL A 43 -45.44 29.70 4.26
N ASP A 44 -45.63 28.38 4.20
CA ASP A 44 -46.94 27.75 4.18
C ASP A 44 -47.73 28.05 5.47
N ALA A 45 -47.08 27.97 6.64
CA ALA A 45 -47.68 28.35 7.91
C ALA A 45 -48.07 29.84 7.96
N ASP A 46 -47.20 30.74 7.51
CA ASP A 46 -47.46 32.19 7.45
C ASP A 46 -48.63 32.50 6.49
N ILE A 47 -48.73 31.81 5.35
CA ILE A 47 -49.85 31.92 4.40
C ILE A 47 -51.15 31.45 5.05
N ASN A 48 -51.15 30.26 5.66
CA ASN A 48 -52.34 29.70 6.32
C ASN A 48 -52.84 30.61 7.45
N GLN A 49 -51.93 31.14 8.27
CA GLN A 49 -52.27 32.11 9.31
C GLN A 49 -52.84 33.41 8.73
N CYS A 50 -52.28 33.89 7.62
CA CYS A 50 -52.75 35.09 6.94
C CYS A 50 -54.17 34.90 6.38
N VAL A 51 -54.47 33.73 5.82
CA VAL A 51 -55.80 33.34 5.33
C VAL A 51 -56.81 33.28 6.48
N GLU A 52 -56.46 32.66 7.60
CA GLU A 52 -57.34 32.59 8.78
C GLU A 52 -57.64 33.98 9.36
N LYS A 53 -56.63 34.85 9.42
CA LYS A 53 -56.80 36.25 9.84
C LYS A 53 -57.69 37.03 8.87
N ALA A 54 -57.60 36.76 7.56
CA ALA A 54 -58.46 37.39 6.56
C ALA A 54 -59.93 36.99 6.73
N GLU A 55 -60.19 35.70 6.99
CA GLU A 55 -61.55 35.21 7.30
C GLU A 55 -62.08 35.80 8.62
N SER A 56 -61.24 35.88 9.66
CA SER A 56 -61.60 36.52 10.93
C SER A 56 -61.94 38.01 10.74
N ALA A 57 -61.13 38.74 9.96
CA ALA A 57 -61.38 40.16 9.65
C ALA A 57 -62.68 40.38 8.87
N LYS A 58 -63.12 39.40 8.07
CA LYS A 58 -64.37 39.45 7.30
C LYS A 58 -65.61 39.28 8.18
N GLN A 59 -65.51 38.53 9.28
CA GLN A 59 -66.61 38.28 10.21
C GLN A 59 -66.69 39.31 11.35
N GLU A 60 -65.62 40.06 11.57
CA GLU A 60 -65.50 41.03 12.67
C GLU A 60 -66.35 42.30 12.43
N LYS A 61 -67.04 42.75 13.48
CA LYS A 61 -67.93 43.94 13.44
C LYS A 61 -67.24 45.18 13.98
N ASN A 62 -66.20 45.02 14.80
CA ASN A 62 -65.45 46.15 15.33
C ASN A 62 -64.48 46.72 14.28
N ARG A 63 -64.78 47.93 13.82
CA ARG A 63 -63.99 48.63 12.79
C ARG A 63 -62.52 48.82 13.19
N ALA A 64 -62.21 49.04 14.46
CA ALA A 64 -60.82 49.19 14.91
C ALA A 64 -60.06 47.85 14.80
N THR A 65 -60.69 46.75 15.18
CA THR A 65 -60.12 45.39 15.06
C THR A 65 -59.90 44.98 13.60
N VAL A 66 -60.87 45.27 12.72
CA VAL A 66 -60.73 45.01 11.27
C VAL A 66 -59.54 45.76 10.67
N VAL A 67 -59.31 47.01 11.08
CA VAL A 67 -58.16 47.80 10.58
C VAL A 67 -56.84 47.21 11.08
N ALA A 68 -56.78 46.78 12.34
CA ALA A 68 -55.59 46.15 12.92
C ALA A 68 -55.25 44.83 12.21
N LEU A 69 -56.23 43.93 12.04
CA LEU A 69 -56.04 42.66 11.33
C LEU A 69 -55.60 42.87 9.87
N ASN A 70 -56.21 43.83 9.16
CA ASN A 70 -55.81 44.14 7.79
C ASN A 70 -54.40 44.77 7.71
N ALA A 71 -53.95 45.51 8.73
CA ALA A 71 -52.59 46.01 8.79
C ALA A 71 -51.58 44.87 8.99
N GLU A 72 -51.90 43.87 9.82
CA GLU A 72 -51.08 42.66 9.98
C GLU A 72 -51.01 41.84 8.70
N ILE A 73 -52.17 41.58 8.05
CA ILE A 73 -52.23 40.87 6.76
C ILE A 73 -51.32 41.54 5.73
N ARG A 74 -51.32 42.88 5.66
CA ARG A 74 -50.45 43.64 4.74
C ARG A 74 -48.98 43.48 5.08
N ARG A 75 -48.60 43.49 6.37
CA ARG A 75 -47.21 43.27 6.81
C ARG A 75 -46.73 41.87 6.47
N THR A 76 -47.52 40.84 6.80
CA THR A 76 -47.20 39.45 6.46
C THR A 76 -47.10 39.25 4.96
N LYS A 77 -48.04 39.81 4.18
CA LYS A 77 -47.99 39.76 2.71
C LYS A 77 -46.72 40.42 2.15
N ALA A 78 -46.30 41.56 2.69
CA ALA A 78 -45.07 42.23 2.26
C ALA A 78 -43.84 41.37 2.55
N LYS A 79 -43.71 40.84 3.78
CA LYS A 79 -42.63 39.92 4.17
C LYS A 79 -42.56 38.70 3.24
N LEU A 80 -43.70 38.05 2.99
CA LEU A 80 -43.77 36.87 2.12
C LEU A 80 -43.30 37.17 0.69
N LEU A 81 -43.70 38.30 0.11
CA LEU A 81 -43.38 38.67 -1.26
C LEU A 81 -41.96 39.21 -1.43
N GLU A 82 -41.49 40.02 -0.50
CA GLU A 82 -40.22 40.74 -0.63
C GLU A 82 -39.03 39.95 -0.08
N GLU A 83 -39.27 39.05 0.88
CA GLU A 83 -38.20 38.29 1.53
C GLU A 83 -38.30 36.78 1.29
N ASP A 84 -39.40 36.16 1.69
CA ASP A 84 -39.44 34.70 1.81
C ASP A 84 -39.58 34.00 0.45
N LEU A 85 -40.41 34.53 -0.46
CA LEU A 85 -40.59 33.98 -1.80
C LEU A 85 -39.32 34.05 -2.66
N PRO A 86 -38.57 35.19 -2.71
CA PRO A 86 -37.28 35.23 -3.41
C PRO A 86 -36.23 34.29 -2.81
N LYS A 87 -36.21 34.13 -1.48
CA LYS A 87 -35.30 33.17 -0.81
C LYS A 87 -35.64 31.73 -1.20
N LEU A 88 -36.93 31.37 -1.24
CA LEU A 88 -37.38 30.05 -1.70
C LEU A 88 -36.98 29.78 -3.14
N GLN A 89 -37.17 30.74 -4.05
CA GLN A 89 -36.76 30.60 -5.46
C GLN A 89 -35.26 30.36 -5.60
N ARG A 90 -34.42 31.08 -4.84
CA ARG A 90 -32.96 30.87 -4.85
C ARG A 90 -32.57 29.50 -4.32
N LEU A 91 -33.22 29.03 -3.27
CA LEU A 91 -32.96 27.70 -2.71
C LEU A 91 -33.41 26.58 -3.66
N ALA A 92 -34.53 26.77 -4.37
CA ALA A 92 -34.99 25.84 -5.41
C ALA A 92 -33.97 25.74 -6.56
N LEU A 93 -33.50 26.86 -7.09
CA LEU A 93 -32.49 26.88 -8.16
C LEU A 93 -31.20 26.18 -7.75
N LYS A 94 -30.72 26.39 -6.53
CA LYS A 94 -29.53 25.68 -6.01
C LYS A 94 -29.74 24.17 -5.88
N LYS A 95 -30.95 23.75 -5.53
CA LYS A 95 -31.34 22.34 -5.46
C LYS A 95 -31.34 21.72 -6.86
N ASP A 96 -31.86 22.43 -7.85
CA ASP A 96 -31.85 21.99 -9.25
C ASP A 96 -30.42 21.86 -9.79
N GLU A 97 -29.54 22.85 -9.53
CA GLU A 97 -28.12 22.78 -9.88
C GLU A 97 -27.42 21.56 -9.25
N GLY A 98 -27.72 21.26 -7.99
CA GLY A 98 -27.20 20.06 -7.32
C GLY A 98 -27.71 18.76 -7.94
N LEU A 99 -28.97 18.72 -8.37
CA LEU A 99 -29.55 17.56 -9.05
C LEU A 99 -28.94 17.34 -10.44
N ASP A 100 -28.62 18.40 -11.16
CA ASP A 100 -27.93 18.31 -12.46
C ASP A 100 -26.54 17.68 -12.30
N ILE A 101 -25.76 18.11 -11.30
CA ILE A 101 -24.44 17.53 -10.99
C ILE A 101 -24.56 16.04 -10.63
N ILE A 102 -25.55 15.67 -9.81
CA ILE A 102 -25.82 14.27 -9.48
C ILE A 102 -26.21 13.49 -10.74
N GLY A 103 -26.98 14.09 -11.64
CA GLY A 103 -27.35 13.52 -12.93
C GLY A 103 -26.13 13.21 -13.80
N GLU A 104 -25.20 14.15 -13.94
CA GLU A 104 -23.94 13.96 -14.67
C GLU A 104 -23.04 12.88 -14.03
N GLY A 105 -22.95 12.86 -12.71
CA GLY A 105 -22.23 11.82 -11.97
C GLY A 105 -22.82 10.42 -12.21
N LEU A 106 -24.15 10.32 -12.23
CA LEU A 106 -24.85 9.06 -12.50
C LEU A 106 -24.66 8.61 -13.96
N GLU A 107 -24.62 9.54 -14.91
CA GLU A 107 -24.32 9.24 -16.32
C GLU A 107 -22.88 8.70 -16.47
N THR A 108 -21.92 9.31 -15.79
CA THR A 108 -20.53 8.82 -15.76
C THR A 108 -20.45 7.42 -15.17
N LEU A 109 -21.15 7.15 -14.07
CA LEU A 109 -21.21 5.82 -13.46
C LEU A 109 -21.84 4.79 -14.40
N LYS A 110 -22.91 5.16 -15.11
CA LYS A 110 -23.55 4.31 -16.12
C LYS A 110 -22.57 3.94 -17.24
N ASN A 111 -21.77 4.90 -17.71
CA ASN A 111 -20.79 4.65 -18.76
C ASN A 111 -19.68 3.70 -18.28
N MET A 112 -19.14 3.89 -17.07
CA MET A 112 -18.17 2.94 -16.49
C MET A 112 -18.75 1.53 -16.33
N ALA A 113 -20.01 1.41 -15.88
CA ALA A 113 -20.67 0.13 -15.77
C ALA A 113 -20.85 -0.56 -17.14
N SER A 114 -21.13 0.23 -18.19
CA SER A 114 -21.18 -0.26 -19.56
C SER A 114 -19.82 -0.77 -20.04
N ASP A 115 -18.76 0.01 -19.81
CA ASP A 115 -17.39 -0.36 -20.19
C ASP A 115 -16.93 -1.63 -19.46
N MET A 116 -17.26 -1.75 -18.17
CA MET A 116 -16.99 -2.97 -17.39
C MET A 116 -17.75 -4.18 -17.95
N ASN A 117 -18.99 -4.00 -18.39
CA ASN A 117 -19.76 -5.08 -18.99
C ASN A 117 -19.16 -5.50 -20.34
N GLU A 118 -18.73 -4.56 -21.17
CA GLU A 118 -18.03 -4.86 -22.43
C GLU A 118 -16.69 -5.56 -22.20
N GLU A 119 -15.92 -5.13 -21.21
CA GLU A 119 -14.64 -5.75 -20.86
C GLU A 119 -14.83 -7.17 -20.29
N LEU A 120 -15.89 -7.37 -19.48
CA LEU A 120 -16.28 -8.70 -19.01
C LEU A 120 -16.62 -9.63 -20.19
N ASP A 121 -17.40 -9.16 -21.15
CA ASP A 121 -17.74 -9.93 -22.37
C ASP A 121 -16.50 -10.27 -23.22
N ARG A 122 -15.48 -9.40 -23.23
CA ARG A 122 -14.19 -9.66 -23.90
C ARG A 122 -13.31 -10.66 -23.14
N GLN A 123 -13.41 -10.73 -21.82
CA GLN A 123 -12.60 -11.63 -21.00
C GLN A 123 -13.10 -13.08 -21.00
N VAL A 124 -14.39 -13.33 -21.28
CA VAL A 124 -14.96 -14.68 -21.40
C VAL A 124 -14.20 -15.57 -22.40
N PRO A 125 -14.00 -15.17 -23.68
CA PRO A 125 -13.26 -16.00 -24.64
C PRO A 125 -11.76 -16.11 -24.33
N LEU A 126 -11.17 -15.14 -23.61
CA LEU A 126 -9.78 -15.21 -23.18
C LEU A 126 -9.58 -16.24 -22.05
N MET A 127 -10.58 -16.43 -21.18
CA MET A 127 -10.55 -17.49 -20.17
C MET A 127 -10.55 -18.87 -20.82
N ASP A 128 -11.39 -19.08 -21.84
CA ASP A 128 -11.42 -20.35 -22.58
C ASP A 128 -10.07 -20.63 -23.25
N GLU A 129 -9.43 -19.63 -23.88
CA GLU A 129 -8.09 -19.78 -24.47
C GLU A 129 -7.00 -20.04 -23.41
N MET A 130 -7.15 -19.47 -22.22
CA MET A 130 -6.24 -19.67 -21.10
C MET A 130 -6.33 -21.09 -20.54
N ASP A 131 -7.54 -21.62 -20.33
CA ASP A 131 -7.75 -23.00 -19.90
C ASP A 131 -7.14 -23.98 -20.91
N ASP A 132 -7.37 -23.72 -22.18
CA ASP A 132 -6.79 -24.46 -23.30
C ASP A 132 -5.24 -24.45 -23.30
N LYS A 133 -4.62 -23.30 -22.99
CA LYS A 133 -3.16 -23.17 -22.88
C LYS A 133 -2.62 -23.85 -21.62
N VAL A 134 -3.34 -23.78 -20.50
CA VAL A 134 -2.99 -24.45 -19.25
C VAL A 134 -3.01 -25.96 -19.42
N ASP A 135 -4.04 -26.50 -20.08
CA ASP A 135 -4.14 -27.93 -20.37
C ASP A 135 -3.02 -28.41 -21.29
N ARG A 136 -2.69 -27.64 -22.34
CA ARG A 136 -1.54 -27.93 -23.22
C ARG A 136 -0.22 -27.93 -22.44
N ALA A 137 0.02 -26.91 -21.61
CA ALA A 137 1.24 -26.81 -20.80
C ALA A 137 1.37 -27.97 -19.79
N ASN A 138 0.26 -28.36 -19.15
CA ASN A 138 0.23 -29.51 -18.24
C ASN A 138 0.51 -30.84 -18.96
N ALA A 139 -0.04 -31.02 -20.17
CA ALA A 139 0.24 -32.20 -20.99
C ALA A 139 1.72 -32.28 -21.39
N ASP A 140 2.32 -31.15 -21.79
CA ASP A 140 3.73 -31.07 -22.14
C ASP A 140 4.65 -31.31 -20.94
N LEU A 141 4.31 -30.75 -19.77
CA LEU A 141 4.99 -31.04 -18.51
C LEU A 141 4.92 -32.54 -18.14
N LYS A 142 3.76 -33.17 -18.33
CA LYS A 142 3.61 -34.61 -18.08
C LYS A 142 4.47 -35.44 -19.03
N ASN A 143 4.46 -35.09 -20.31
CA ASN A 143 5.24 -35.79 -21.34
C ASN A 143 6.76 -35.63 -21.13
N THR A 144 7.22 -34.43 -20.78
CA THR A 144 8.64 -34.16 -20.46
C THR A 144 9.08 -34.90 -19.20
N ASN A 145 8.27 -34.96 -18.15
CA ASN A 145 8.56 -35.77 -16.96
C ASN A 145 8.67 -37.26 -17.27
N VAL A 146 7.80 -37.80 -18.14
CA VAL A 146 7.88 -39.21 -18.58
C VAL A 146 9.18 -39.47 -19.34
N ARG A 147 9.54 -38.60 -20.30
CA ARG A 147 10.79 -38.70 -21.06
C ARG A 147 12.03 -38.56 -20.18
N LEU A 148 11.99 -37.67 -19.18
CA LEU A 148 13.06 -37.50 -18.21
C LEU A 148 13.25 -38.79 -17.40
N LYS A 149 12.16 -39.37 -16.91
CA LYS A 149 12.17 -40.64 -16.16
C LYS A 149 12.71 -41.79 -17.01
N GLU A 150 12.30 -41.88 -18.27
CA GLU A 150 12.80 -42.89 -19.21
C GLU A 150 14.31 -42.71 -19.49
N THR A 151 14.75 -41.47 -19.72
CA THR A 151 16.18 -41.13 -19.91
C THR A 151 17.02 -41.48 -18.67
N VAL A 152 16.53 -41.15 -17.46
CA VAL A 152 17.19 -41.48 -16.19
C VAL A 152 17.30 -43.00 -15.99
N LEU A 153 16.25 -43.75 -16.32
CA LEU A 153 16.27 -45.22 -16.24
C LEU A 153 17.20 -45.84 -17.29
N GLN A 154 17.24 -45.30 -18.51
CA GLN A 154 18.10 -45.78 -19.58
C GLN A 154 19.59 -45.50 -19.31
N MET A 155 19.91 -44.37 -18.66
CA MET A 155 21.25 -44.05 -18.14
C MET A 155 21.72 -45.03 -17.05
N ARG A 156 20.80 -45.70 -16.35
CA ARG A 156 21.10 -46.70 -15.32
C ARG A 156 21.18 -48.12 -15.91
N SER A 157 21.89 -48.28 -17.02
CA SER A 157 22.20 -49.60 -17.61
C SER A 157 22.90 -50.50 -16.58
N SER A 158 22.66 -51.82 -16.63
CA SER A 158 23.32 -52.82 -15.77
C SER A 158 24.84 -52.76 -15.83
N ARG A 159 25.40 -52.28 -16.95
CA ARG A 159 26.84 -52.04 -17.12
C ARG A 159 27.37 -50.95 -16.17
N ASN A 160 26.58 -49.91 -15.90
CA ASN A 160 26.96 -48.81 -15.00
C ASN A 160 26.88 -49.24 -13.54
N PHE A 161 25.93 -50.12 -13.18
CA PHE A 161 25.84 -50.71 -11.84
C PHE A 161 27.11 -51.51 -11.46
N CYS A 162 27.68 -52.27 -12.41
CA CYS A 162 28.96 -52.95 -12.18
C CYS A 162 30.12 -51.97 -12.01
N ILE A 163 30.15 -50.88 -12.79
CA ILE A 163 31.16 -49.82 -12.66
C ILE A 163 31.03 -49.13 -11.29
N ASP A 164 29.81 -48.83 -10.85
CA ASP A 164 29.53 -48.24 -9.55
C ASP A 164 30.01 -49.15 -8.40
N ILE A 165 29.75 -50.46 -8.47
CA ILE A 165 30.24 -51.43 -7.47
C ILE A 165 31.78 -51.49 -7.46
N ILE A 166 32.41 -51.52 -8.64
CA ILE A 166 33.88 -51.54 -8.76
C ILE A 166 34.48 -50.25 -8.18
N LEU A 167 33.89 -49.08 -8.51
CA LEU A 167 34.31 -47.80 -7.96
C LEU A 167 34.12 -47.74 -6.45
N LEU A 168 33.01 -48.28 -5.92
CA LEU A 168 32.75 -48.35 -4.48
C LEU A 168 33.80 -49.24 -3.78
N CYS A 169 34.17 -50.38 -4.37
CA CYS A 169 35.26 -51.24 -3.86
C CYS A 169 36.63 -50.55 -3.90
N ILE A 170 36.94 -49.79 -4.96
CA ILE A 170 38.18 -49.01 -5.06
C ILE A 170 38.20 -47.92 -3.99
N ILE A 171 37.09 -47.19 -3.82
CA ILE A 171 36.95 -46.15 -2.79
C ILE A 171 37.10 -46.74 -1.40
N LEU A 172 36.49 -47.90 -1.11
CA LEU A 172 36.66 -48.59 0.17
C LEU A 172 38.11 -49.07 0.40
N GLY A 173 38.78 -49.55 -0.65
CA GLY A 173 40.19 -49.93 -0.59
C GLY A 173 41.12 -48.75 -0.31
N ILE A 174 40.89 -47.62 -1.00
CA ILE A 174 41.59 -46.36 -0.75
C ILE A 174 41.28 -45.84 0.65
N ALA A 175 40.03 -45.89 1.09
CA ALA A 175 39.63 -45.47 2.43
C ALA A 175 40.27 -46.34 3.53
N ALA A 176 40.38 -47.66 3.32
CA ALA A 176 41.07 -48.56 4.25
C ALA A 176 42.59 -48.32 4.27
N TYR A 177 43.19 -48.04 3.10
CA TYR A 177 44.59 -47.64 3.00
C TYR A 177 44.85 -46.29 3.69
N LEU A 178 43.97 -45.31 3.47
CA LEU A 178 44.01 -44.02 4.13
C LEU A 178 43.74 -44.15 5.63
N TYR A 179 42.86 -45.04 6.08
CA TYR A 179 42.63 -45.34 7.50
C TYR A 179 43.88 -45.93 8.15
N LYS A 180 44.54 -46.88 7.46
CA LYS A 180 45.80 -47.46 7.92
C LYS A 180 46.93 -46.43 7.94
N SER A 181 47.02 -45.59 6.91
CA SER A 181 48.00 -44.49 6.80
C SER A 181 47.72 -43.37 7.81
N SER A 182 46.45 -43.09 8.11
CA SER A 182 46.05 -42.08 9.10
C SER A 182 46.15 -42.59 10.54
N ALA A 183 46.05 -43.91 10.80
CA ALA A 183 46.38 -44.49 12.09
C ALA A 183 47.86 -44.29 12.47
N ASP A 184 48.76 -44.33 11.48
CA ASP A 184 50.19 -44.03 11.67
C ASP A 184 50.47 -42.50 11.74
N LEU A 185 49.55 -41.66 11.25
CA LEU A 185 49.67 -40.19 11.22
C LEU A 185 48.91 -39.47 12.37
N PHE A 186 48.04 -40.18 13.10
CA PHE A 186 47.20 -39.61 14.17
C PHE A 186 47.98 -39.24 15.44
N HIS A 187 49.24 -39.65 15.57
CA HIS A 187 50.11 -39.23 16.67
C HIS A 187 50.85 -37.90 16.39
N LEU A 188 50.76 -37.33 15.17
CA LEU A 188 51.58 -36.18 14.76
C LEU A 188 50.83 -35.01 14.09
N TYR A 189 49.54 -35.13 13.75
CA TYR A 189 48.78 -34.06 13.06
C TYR A 189 47.45 -33.73 13.76
N ALA A 190 47.50 -33.46 15.05
CA ALA A 190 46.56 -32.50 15.63
C ALA A 190 47.02 -31.10 15.17
N VAL A 191 46.42 -30.58 14.09
CA VAL A 191 46.36 -29.15 13.66
C VAL A 191 45.98 -29.11 12.16
N ARG A 192 45.00 -28.25 11.82
CA ARG A 192 44.58 -27.73 10.49
C ARG A 192 43.60 -28.53 9.62
N SER A 193 42.32 -28.16 9.77
CA SER A 193 41.34 -27.68 8.77
C SER A 193 41.41 -28.09 7.28
N ALA A 194 40.25 -28.49 6.74
CA ALA A 194 39.57 -27.91 5.55
C ALA A 194 38.26 -28.70 5.27
N ARG A 195 37.07 -28.19 5.59
CA ARG A 195 36.20 -27.29 4.79
C ARG A 195 35.93 -27.79 3.36
N LEU A 196 34.74 -28.36 3.16
CA LEU A 196 34.01 -28.38 1.88
C LEU A 196 32.82 -27.42 2.05
N LEU A 197 32.73 -26.37 1.22
CA LEU A 197 31.56 -25.48 1.12
C LEU A 197 30.74 -25.84 -0.13
N PRO A 198 29.41 -25.96 -0.04
CA PRO A 198 28.53 -25.95 -1.20
C PRO A 198 28.09 -24.52 -1.56
N ALA A 199 27.53 -24.41 -2.76
CA ALA A 199 27.16 -23.19 -3.46
C ALA A 199 26.31 -22.18 -2.66
N ALA A 200 26.46 -20.90 -3.04
CA ALA A 200 25.82 -19.70 -2.51
C ALA A 200 24.37 -19.88 -2.06
N MET A 201 24.17 -20.15 -0.77
CA MET A 201 22.92 -19.91 -0.07
C MET A 201 23.08 -18.68 0.82
N SER A 202 22.04 -17.85 0.92
CA SER A 202 21.99 -16.76 1.89
C SER A 202 22.21 -17.33 3.30
N ALA A 203 23.14 -16.79 4.08
CA ALA A 203 23.43 -17.26 5.44
C ALA A 203 22.26 -16.98 6.41
N VAL A 204 21.39 -16.03 6.05
CA VAL A 204 20.21 -15.63 6.82
C VAL A 204 18.96 -15.68 5.93
N ASN A 205 17.88 -16.24 6.47
CA ASN A 205 16.57 -16.29 5.83
C ASN A 205 15.50 -15.73 6.77
N ILE A 206 14.74 -14.73 6.32
CA ILE A 206 13.53 -14.30 7.02
C ILE A 206 12.44 -15.35 6.85
N THR A 207 11.85 -15.78 7.95
CA THR A 207 10.73 -16.73 7.98
C THR A 207 9.39 -16.03 8.07
N ASN A 208 9.30 -14.93 8.83
CA ASN A 208 8.07 -14.15 8.96
C ASN A 208 8.37 -12.70 9.36
N VAL A 209 7.54 -11.76 8.91
CA VAL A 209 7.51 -10.37 9.38
C VAL A 209 6.04 -10.01 9.62
N ALA A 210 5.64 -9.97 10.88
CA ALA A 210 4.28 -9.60 11.26
C ALA A 210 4.21 -8.11 11.62
N VAL A 211 3.30 -7.40 10.95
CA VAL A 211 2.99 -5.99 11.25
C VAL A 211 2.00 -5.97 12.41
N LEU A 212 2.37 -5.34 13.52
CA LEU A 212 1.53 -5.19 14.71
C LEU A 212 0.89 -3.80 14.73
N ASP A 213 -0.20 -3.64 15.48
CA ASP A 213 -0.96 -2.38 15.62
C ASP A 213 -1.26 -1.69 14.27
N ASN A 214 -2.03 -2.36 13.42
CA ASN A 214 -2.36 -1.89 12.07
C ASN A 214 -3.82 -2.21 11.69
N PRO A 215 -4.60 -1.25 11.14
CA PRO A 215 -4.27 0.17 10.94
C PRO A 215 -4.24 0.96 12.27
N THR A 216 -3.49 2.06 12.32
CA THR A 216 -3.28 2.86 13.55
C THR A 216 -3.06 4.34 13.22
N ALA A 217 -3.02 5.23 14.23
CA ALA A 217 -2.80 6.66 13.98
C ALA A 217 -1.41 6.90 13.36
N PHE A 218 -1.27 7.94 12.52
CA PHE A 218 -0.01 8.26 11.84
C PHE A 218 1.17 8.43 12.81
N LEU A 219 0.91 9.07 13.96
CA LEU A 219 1.90 9.35 15.01
C LEU A 219 2.11 8.16 15.97
N ASN A 220 1.46 7.02 15.76
CA ASN A 220 1.74 5.83 16.57
C ASN A 220 3.02 5.13 16.08
N PRO A 221 3.84 4.59 17.01
CA PRO A 221 5.04 3.84 16.68
C PRO A 221 4.76 2.67 15.73
N PHE A 222 5.71 2.39 14.86
CA PHE A 222 5.73 1.14 14.08
C PHE A 222 6.15 -0.02 14.97
N GLN A 223 5.53 -1.18 14.76
CA GLN A 223 5.85 -2.40 15.50
C GLN A 223 5.89 -3.59 14.53
N PHE A 224 7.07 -4.21 14.40
CA PHE A 224 7.30 -5.36 13.54
C PHE A 224 7.83 -6.52 14.38
N GLU A 225 7.11 -7.64 14.38
CA GLU A 225 7.67 -8.89 14.89
C GLU A 225 8.40 -9.61 13.75
N ILE A 226 9.73 -9.66 13.86
CA ILE A 226 10.61 -10.23 12.84
C ILE A 226 11.07 -11.60 13.31
N SER A 227 10.86 -12.62 12.47
CA SER A 227 11.35 -13.97 12.66
C SER A 227 12.31 -14.34 11.53
N TYR A 228 13.49 -14.85 11.88
CA TYR A 228 14.50 -15.25 10.91
C TYR A 228 15.28 -16.47 11.37
N GLU A 229 15.92 -17.15 10.42
CA GLU A 229 16.80 -18.28 10.62
C GLU A 229 18.20 -17.93 10.14
N CYS A 230 19.19 -18.22 10.96
CA CYS A 230 20.60 -18.14 10.62
C CYS A 230 21.13 -19.56 10.37
N LEU A 231 21.66 -19.80 9.18
CA LEU A 231 22.12 -21.11 8.71
C LEU A 231 23.62 -21.33 8.94
N VAL A 232 24.38 -20.25 9.05
CA VAL A 232 25.85 -20.27 9.22
C VAL A 232 26.20 -19.20 10.26
N PRO A 233 27.08 -19.49 11.24
CA PRO A 233 27.42 -18.49 12.25
C PRO A 233 28.02 -17.24 11.60
N LEU A 234 27.63 -16.07 12.09
CA LEU A 234 28.11 -14.78 11.65
C LEU A 234 28.94 -14.14 12.76
N ASP A 235 30.13 -13.65 12.39
CA ASP A 235 31.09 -13.07 13.32
C ASP A 235 30.73 -11.63 13.71
N ASP A 236 30.06 -10.89 12.82
CA ASP A 236 29.57 -9.52 13.03
C ASP A 236 28.05 -9.43 13.23
N ASP A 237 27.58 -8.25 13.59
CA ASP A 237 26.16 -7.99 13.83
C ASP A 237 25.37 -7.85 12.51
N LEU A 238 24.13 -8.31 12.54
CA LEU A 238 23.12 -7.93 11.56
C LEU A 238 22.56 -6.55 11.89
N GLU A 239 22.54 -5.66 10.92
CA GLU A 239 21.94 -4.33 11.06
C GLU A 239 20.56 -4.32 10.43
N TRP A 240 19.54 -4.09 11.25
CA TRP A 240 18.14 -3.97 10.84
C TRP A 240 17.74 -2.50 10.85
N LYS A 241 17.31 -1.96 9.70
CA LYS A 241 16.83 -0.58 9.60
C LYS A 241 15.39 -0.52 9.15
N LEU A 242 14.60 0.34 9.79
CA LEU A 242 13.29 0.74 9.31
C LEU A 242 13.38 2.14 8.70
N ILE A 243 12.99 2.26 7.45
CA ILE A 243 13.09 3.49 6.66
C ILE A 243 11.70 3.83 6.13
N TYR A 244 11.26 5.06 6.34
CA TYR A 244 10.04 5.61 5.78
C TYR A 244 10.36 6.46 4.56
N VAL A 245 9.73 6.17 3.43
CA VAL A 245 9.93 6.94 2.20
C VAL A 245 9.11 8.22 2.29
N GLY A 246 9.79 9.36 2.36
CA GLY A 246 9.13 10.66 2.55
C GLY A 246 8.56 11.26 1.26
N SER A 247 9.13 10.89 0.11
CA SER A 247 8.62 11.28 -1.20
C SER A 247 8.98 10.21 -2.23
N ALA A 248 8.10 9.94 -3.18
CA ALA A 248 8.38 8.97 -4.23
C ALA A 248 9.44 9.47 -5.25
N GLU A 249 9.66 10.78 -5.30
CA GLU A 249 10.52 11.42 -6.30
C GLU A 249 11.91 11.79 -5.77
N ASP A 250 12.08 11.87 -4.43
CA ASP A 250 13.28 12.42 -3.80
C ASP A 250 13.64 11.68 -2.51
N GLU A 251 14.70 10.87 -2.59
CA GLU A 251 15.24 10.07 -1.48
C GLU A 251 15.77 10.93 -0.32
N ASN A 252 16.01 12.24 -0.52
CA ASN A 252 16.45 13.13 0.57
C ASN A 252 15.38 13.32 1.66
N TYR A 253 14.12 12.97 1.36
CA TYR A 253 13.02 12.98 2.31
C TYR A 253 12.87 11.66 3.08
N ASP A 254 13.66 10.63 2.73
CA ASP A 254 13.62 9.35 3.43
C ASP A 254 14.11 9.50 4.87
N GLN A 255 13.35 8.91 5.78
CA GLN A 255 13.63 8.98 7.20
C GLN A 255 13.96 7.59 7.72
N GLN A 256 15.20 7.41 8.16
CA GLN A 256 15.57 6.24 8.95
C GLN A 256 14.94 6.38 10.34
N LEU A 257 13.91 5.58 10.62
CA LEU A 257 13.15 5.63 11.86
C LEU A 257 13.86 4.88 12.99
N GLU A 258 14.50 3.75 12.67
CA GLU A 258 15.20 2.93 13.66
C GLU A 258 16.34 2.14 13.01
N SER A 259 17.39 1.85 13.79
CA SER A 259 18.52 1.01 13.39
C SER A 259 19.00 0.16 14.57
N VAL A 260 18.76 -1.15 14.49
CA VAL A 260 19.12 -2.11 15.55
C VAL A 260 20.19 -3.08 15.06
N LEU A 261 21.23 -3.25 15.88
CA LEU A 261 22.25 -4.27 15.68
C LEU A 261 21.89 -5.53 16.47
N VAL A 262 21.96 -6.68 15.80
CA VAL A 262 21.70 -7.99 16.39
C VAL A 262 22.88 -8.90 16.09
N GLY A 263 23.74 -9.13 17.07
CA GLY A 263 24.80 -10.11 16.97
C GLY A 263 25.70 -10.21 18.21
N PRO A 264 26.75 -11.04 18.14
CA PRO A 264 27.04 -11.98 17.04
C PRO A 264 25.97 -13.08 16.90
N VAL A 265 25.69 -13.53 15.67
CA VAL A 265 24.54 -14.41 15.38
C VAL A 265 25.01 -15.86 15.16
N ASN A 266 24.54 -16.77 16.01
CA ASN A 266 24.81 -18.20 15.88
C ASN A 266 23.75 -18.87 14.99
N VAL A 267 24.02 -20.11 14.57
CA VAL A 267 23.04 -20.93 13.86
C VAL A 267 21.80 -21.15 14.73
N GLY A 268 20.62 -20.87 14.20
CA GLY A 268 19.36 -21.04 14.90
C GLY A 268 18.24 -20.14 14.39
N THR A 269 17.09 -20.22 15.05
CA THR A 269 15.92 -19.39 14.78
C THR A 269 15.81 -18.27 15.80
N TYR A 270 15.57 -17.07 15.32
CA TYR A 270 15.47 -15.85 16.10
C TYR A 270 14.12 -15.19 15.89
N ARG A 271 13.64 -14.52 16.93
CA ARG A 271 12.43 -13.69 16.89
C ARG A 271 12.61 -12.49 17.82
N PHE A 272 12.30 -11.31 17.33
CA PHE A 272 12.30 -10.08 18.14
C PHE A 272 11.26 -9.09 17.62
N VAL A 273 10.92 -8.09 18.44
CA VAL A 273 10.05 -6.99 18.06
C VAL A 273 10.91 -5.76 17.80
N LEU A 274 10.85 -5.23 16.58
CA LEU A 274 11.41 -3.94 16.21
C LEU A 274 10.32 -2.88 16.40
N GLN A 275 10.55 -1.93 17.29
CA GLN A 275 9.67 -0.79 17.50
C GLN A 275 10.39 0.47 17.06
N ALA A 276 9.72 1.36 16.32
CA ALA A 276 10.29 2.60 15.83
C ALA A 276 9.29 3.75 15.99
N ASP A 277 9.76 4.94 16.36
CA ASP A 277 8.94 6.14 16.40
C ASP A 277 8.42 6.50 14.99
N PRO A 278 7.27 7.20 14.86
CA PRO A 278 6.74 7.63 13.57
C PRO A 278 7.71 8.59 12.85
N PRO A 279 7.61 8.75 11.51
CA PRO A 279 8.37 9.78 10.81
C PRO A 279 8.00 11.19 11.31
N ASP A 280 8.95 12.11 11.24
CA ASP A 280 8.72 13.53 11.50
C ASP A 280 7.92 14.13 10.34
N PRO A 281 6.67 14.58 10.55
CA PRO A 281 5.84 15.14 9.48
C PRO A 281 6.45 16.40 8.85
N SER A 282 7.28 17.15 9.58
CA SER A 282 7.90 18.38 9.07
C SER A 282 8.99 18.13 8.02
N LYS A 283 9.46 16.88 7.92
CA LYS A 283 10.44 16.43 6.92
C LYS A 283 9.80 15.66 5.77
N ILE A 284 8.47 15.74 5.64
CA ILE A 284 7.70 15.17 4.53
C ILE A 284 7.07 16.36 3.80
N ARG A 285 6.98 16.30 2.46
CA ARG A 285 6.24 17.31 1.71
C ARG A 285 4.76 17.22 2.08
N GLU A 286 4.09 18.37 2.24
CA GLU A 286 2.70 18.38 2.73
C GLU A 286 1.75 17.60 1.81
N GLU A 287 2.03 17.62 0.51
CA GLU A 287 1.35 16.84 -0.53
C GLU A 287 1.59 15.32 -0.47
N ASP A 288 2.70 14.87 0.13
CA ASP A 288 3.09 13.45 0.21
C ASP A 288 2.66 12.78 1.53
N ILE A 289 2.09 13.54 2.47
CA ILE A 289 1.64 13.00 3.77
C ILE A 289 0.40 12.11 3.60
N ILE A 290 -0.57 12.56 2.79
CA ILE A 290 -1.81 11.83 2.48
C ILE A 290 -1.63 11.03 1.19
N GLY A 291 -2.15 9.81 1.17
CA GLY A 291 -2.03 8.89 0.03
C GLY A 291 -1.08 7.73 0.31
N VAL A 292 -0.49 7.19 -0.75
CA VAL A 292 0.30 5.96 -0.68
C VAL A 292 1.78 6.27 -0.69
N THR A 293 2.50 5.74 0.30
CA THR A 293 3.96 5.73 0.35
C THR A 293 4.50 4.32 0.62
N VAL A 294 5.80 4.19 0.86
CA VAL A 294 6.52 2.94 1.09
C VAL A 294 7.26 2.98 2.43
N LEU A 295 7.24 1.85 3.12
CA LEU A 295 8.08 1.59 4.29
C LEU A 295 9.03 0.44 3.96
N LEU A 296 10.31 0.61 4.25
CA LEU A 296 11.36 -0.36 3.94
C LEU A 296 11.98 -0.89 5.23
N LEU A 297 11.87 -2.20 5.43
CA LEU A 297 12.66 -2.93 6.42
C LEU A 297 13.87 -3.55 5.71
N THR A 298 15.07 -3.10 6.04
CA THR A 298 16.31 -3.61 5.44
C THR A 298 17.11 -4.40 6.46
N CYS A 299 17.85 -5.39 5.98
CA CYS A 299 18.83 -6.13 6.76
C CYS A 299 20.17 -6.12 6.04
N SER A 300 21.20 -5.68 6.75
CA SER A 300 22.57 -5.56 6.26
C SER A 300 23.53 -6.37 7.12
N TYR A 301 24.60 -6.86 6.51
CA TYR A 301 25.71 -7.52 7.19
C TYR A 301 27.01 -6.90 6.72
N MET A 302 27.87 -6.48 7.65
CA MET A 302 29.10 -5.73 7.34
C MET A 302 28.87 -4.53 6.40
N GLY A 303 27.76 -3.80 6.60
CA GLY A 303 27.39 -2.64 5.79
C GLY A 303 26.87 -2.95 4.37
N GLN A 304 26.75 -4.23 3.99
CA GLN A 304 26.15 -4.64 2.73
C GLN A 304 24.72 -5.12 2.97
N GLU A 305 23.76 -4.41 2.37
CA GLU A 305 22.36 -4.82 2.37
C GLU A 305 22.20 -6.10 1.56
N PHE A 306 21.58 -7.12 2.16
CA PHE A 306 21.30 -8.39 1.48
C PHE A 306 19.81 -8.69 1.36
N MET A 307 18.97 -7.93 2.05
CA MET A 307 17.53 -8.15 2.07
C MET A 307 16.77 -6.86 2.37
N ARG A 308 15.65 -6.67 1.65
CA ARG A 308 14.70 -5.57 1.80
C ARG A 308 13.28 -6.12 1.75
N VAL A 309 12.45 -5.74 2.73
CA VAL A 309 11.01 -5.95 2.70
C VAL A 309 10.33 -4.58 2.62
N GLY A 310 9.71 -4.30 1.47
CA GLY A 310 8.94 -3.09 1.25
C GLY A 310 7.45 -3.32 1.49
N TYR A 311 6.82 -2.41 2.22
CA TYR A 311 5.37 -2.36 2.41
C TYR A 311 4.81 -1.08 1.81
N TYR A 312 3.67 -1.18 1.13
CA TYR A 312 2.88 0.00 0.85
C TYR A 312 2.18 0.46 2.13
N VAL A 313 2.16 1.76 2.33
CA VAL A 313 1.53 2.42 3.45
C VAL A 313 0.52 3.41 2.89
N ASN A 314 -0.76 3.25 3.22
CA ASN A 314 -1.79 4.21 2.87
C ASN A 314 -2.08 5.08 4.09
N ASN A 315 -1.83 6.38 3.96
CA ASN A 315 -2.18 7.39 4.95
C ASN A 315 -3.45 8.08 4.47
N ASP A 316 -4.50 8.05 5.28
CA ASP A 316 -5.76 8.67 4.94
C ASP A 316 -6.44 9.22 6.19
N TYR A 317 -7.43 10.10 6.05
CA TYR A 317 -8.16 10.59 7.21
C TYR A 317 -9.04 9.51 7.84
N ASP A 318 -9.10 9.49 9.17
CA ASP A 318 -9.96 8.58 9.93
C ASP A 318 -11.46 8.85 9.67
N ASP A 319 -11.80 10.12 9.42
CA ASP A 319 -13.15 10.61 9.15
C ASP A 319 -13.51 10.57 7.65
N GLU A 320 -14.75 10.21 7.32
CA GLU A 320 -15.23 10.13 5.93
C GLU A 320 -15.43 11.53 5.31
N GLN A 321 -15.86 12.53 6.09
CA GLN A 321 -16.04 13.90 5.60
C GLN A 321 -14.70 14.54 5.25
N LEU A 322 -13.67 14.30 6.06
CA LEU A 322 -12.31 14.79 5.79
C LEU A 322 -11.69 14.11 4.56
N ARG A 323 -12.16 12.92 4.18
CA ARG A 323 -11.73 12.23 2.94
C ARG A 323 -12.40 12.80 1.70
N GLU A 324 -13.70 13.10 1.79
CA GLU A 324 -14.46 13.68 0.67
C GLU A 324 -14.08 15.16 0.44
N GLU A 325 -13.89 15.92 1.52
CA GLU A 325 -13.51 17.33 1.49
C GLU A 325 -12.22 17.56 2.30
N PRO A 326 -11.05 17.22 1.73
CA PRO A 326 -9.78 17.36 2.44
C PRO A 326 -9.48 18.85 2.74
N PRO A 327 -9.07 19.17 3.98
CA PRO A 327 -8.73 20.53 4.36
C PRO A 327 -7.48 21.01 3.61
N ALA A 328 -7.37 22.33 3.42
CA ALA A 328 -6.22 22.94 2.73
C ALA A 328 -4.86 22.75 3.43
N LYS A 329 -4.88 22.43 4.74
CA LYS A 329 -3.70 22.05 5.52
C LYS A 329 -3.93 20.69 6.14
N VAL A 330 -2.89 19.86 6.13
CA VAL A 330 -3.02 18.50 6.64
C VAL A 330 -3.20 18.48 8.15
N LEU A 331 -4.25 17.79 8.62
CA LEU A 331 -4.53 17.60 10.05
C LEU A 331 -3.89 16.29 10.53
N ILE A 332 -2.59 16.32 10.87
CA ILE A 332 -1.80 15.12 11.22
C ILE A 332 -2.46 14.24 12.30
N ASP A 333 -3.08 14.85 13.30
CA ASP A 333 -3.75 14.13 14.41
C ASP A 333 -4.99 13.32 13.97
N ARG A 334 -5.49 13.56 12.75
CA ARG A 334 -6.63 12.87 12.14
C ARG A 334 -6.20 11.89 11.05
N VAL A 335 -4.90 11.75 10.80
CA VAL A 335 -4.37 10.82 9.80
C VAL A 335 -4.23 9.44 10.41
N GLN A 336 -4.84 8.45 9.76
CA GLN A 336 -4.69 7.04 10.03
C GLN A 336 -3.76 6.42 8.98
N ARG A 337 -2.83 5.60 9.45
CA ARG A 337 -1.90 4.82 8.63
C ARG A 337 -2.38 3.38 8.54
N ASN A 338 -2.41 2.85 7.33
CA ASN A 338 -2.66 1.44 7.04
C ASN A 338 -1.51 0.84 6.21
N ILE A 339 -0.75 -0.06 6.81
CA ILE A 339 0.32 -0.82 6.17
C ILE A 339 -0.30 -2.04 5.47
N LEU A 340 -0.08 -2.19 4.16
CA LEU A 340 -0.57 -3.32 3.39
C LEU A 340 0.28 -4.57 3.64
N ALA A 341 0.09 -5.18 4.82
CA ALA A 341 0.88 -6.30 5.32
C ALA A 341 0.77 -7.58 4.47
N ASP A 342 -0.33 -7.77 3.75
CA ASP A 342 -0.59 -8.98 2.94
C ASP A 342 0.21 -9.03 1.62
N LYS A 343 0.75 -7.89 1.17
CA LYS A 343 1.46 -7.77 -0.12
C LYS A 343 2.85 -7.15 0.04
N PRO A 344 3.74 -7.73 0.87
CA PRO A 344 5.10 -7.24 0.98
C PRO A 344 5.88 -7.49 -0.31
N ARG A 345 6.73 -6.54 -0.69
CA ARG A 345 7.70 -6.71 -1.77
C ARG A 345 9.04 -7.10 -1.16
N VAL A 346 9.47 -8.34 -1.37
CA VAL A 346 10.75 -8.84 -0.88
C VAL A 346 11.79 -8.78 -1.98
N THR A 347 12.90 -8.10 -1.73
CA THR A 347 14.07 -8.06 -2.61
C THR A 347 15.27 -8.63 -1.87
N LYS A 348 16.04 -9.49 -2.54
CA LYS A 348 17.26 -10.09 -2.00
C LYS A 348 18.45 -9.68 -2.85
N PHE A 349 19.53 -9.28 -2.20
CA PHE A 349 20.79 -8.92 -2.85
C PHE A 349 21.85 -9.95 -2.46
N PRO A 350 22.57 -10.53 -3.45
CA PRO A 350 23.63 -11.48 -3.15
C PRO A 350 24.82 -10.74 -2.52
N ILE A 351 25.24 -11.17 -1.33
CA ILE A 351 26.44 -10.66 -0.65
C ILE A 351 27.37 -11.81 -0.24
N ASN A 352 28.62 -11.49 0.06
CA ASN A 352 29.54 -12.45 0.66
C ASN A 352 29.51 -12.32 2.19
N PHE A 353 28.95 -13.33 2.87
CA PHE A 353 28.89 -13.40 4.33
C PHE A 353 30.22 -13.80 4.98
N HIS A 354 31.18 -14.32 4.20
CA HIS A 354 32.49 -14.77 4.68
C HIS A 354 33.59 -14.24 3.74
N PRO A 355 33.91 -12.94 3.81
CA PRO A 355 35.05 -12.41 3.08
C PRO A 355 36.33 -13.12 3.55
N GLU A 356 37.07 -13.75 2.64
CA GLU A 356 38.40 -14.26 2.97
C GLU A 356 39.28 -13.09 3.41
N PRO A 357 40.04 -13.20 4.52
CA PRO A 357 40.94 -12.15 4.93
C PRO A 357 42.00 -11.96 3.84
N SER A 358 41.94 -10.84 3.13
CA SER A 358 42.88 -10.48 2.09
C SER A 358 44.28 -10.40 2.70
N THR A 359 45.12 -11.38 2.33
CA THR A 359 46.56 -11.29 2.56
C THR A 359 47.05 -10.15 1.69
N SER A 360 47.40 -9.04 2.33
CA SER A 360 48.06 -7.90 1.72
C SER A 360 49.24 -8.35 0.87
N THR A 361 49.06 -8.32 -0.45
CA THR A 361 50.16 -8.23 -1.39
C THR A 361 49.86 -7.01 -2.24
N GLY A 362 50.68 -5.97 -2.06
CA GLY A 362 50.42 -4.65 -2.62
C GLY A 362 50.24 -4.68 -4.14
N GLN A 363 49.14 -4.10 -4.60
CA GLN A 363 49.06 -3.49 -5.91
C GLN A 363 48.62 -2.03 -5.71
N GLN A 364 49.40 -1.15 -6.34
CA GLN A 364 49.34 0.30 -6.21
C GLN A 364 47.96 0.87 -6.54
N GLN A 365 47.58 1.90 -5.80
CA GLN A 365 46.52 2.84 -6.13
C GLN A 365 46.71 3.37 -7.55
N GLN A 366 45.67 3.25 -8.38
CA GLN A 366 45.38 4.23 -9.43
C GLN A 366 44.13 4.99 -9.00
N GLU A 367 44.30 6.27 -8.71
CA GLU A 367 43.23 7.24 -8.49
C GLU A 367 42.39 7.43 -9.77
N PRO A 368 41.06 7.60 -9.67
CA PRO A 368 40.26 8.13 -10.77
C PRO A 368 40.46 9.65 -10.87
N GLN A 369 41.01 10.12 -11.98
CA GLN A 369 41.05 11.55 -12.29
C GLN A 369 39.66 12.03 -12.70
N THR A 370 39.09 12.89 -11.88
CA THR A 370 37.91 13.72 -12.13
C THR A 370 38.25 14.80 -13.16
N ALA A 371 37.56 14.83 -14.29
CA ALA A 371 37.63 15.94 -15.24
C ALA A 371 36.43 16.88 -15.01
N SER A 372 36.71 18.07 -14.47
CA SER A 372 35.81 19.23 -14.55
C SER A 372 36.48 20.28 -15.46
N PRO A 373 35.76 20.90 -16.42
CA PRO A 373 36.35 21.86 -17.34
C PRO A 373 36.15 23.28 -16.81
N GLU A 374 37.24 24.01 -16.56
CA GLU A 374 37.18 25.47 -16.49
C GLU A 374 38.33 26.15 -17.25
N ASN A 375 37.92 27.22 -17.91
CA ASN A 375 38.66 28.09 -18.81
C ASN A 375 39.92 28.70 -18.21
N HIS A 376 40.94 28.90 -19.06
CA HIS A 376 41.83 30.04 -18.92
C HIS A 376 41.96 30.81 -20.24
N THR A 377 41.63 32.09 -20.13
CA THR A 377 41.78 33.19 -21.09
C THR A 377 43.22 33.75 -21.11
N GLY A 378 43.61 34.34 -22.25
CA GLY A 378 44.71 35.31 -22.39
C GLY A 378 45.60 35.07 -23.63
N GLU A 379 45.24 35.60 -24.80
CA GLU A 379 45.83 36.80 -25.46
C GLU A 379 47.13 36.49 -26.26
N ALA A 380 47.38 36.87 -27.51
CA ALA A 380 46.85 37.89 -28.44
C ALA A 380 47.10 37.43 -29.90
N SER A 381 46.33 37.83 -30.93
CA SER A 381 46.65 38.96 -31.84
C SER A 381 45.57 39.13 -32.94
N LYS A 382 45.12 40.38 -33.13
CA LYS A 382 44.29 41.07 -34.18
C LYS A 382 44.55 40.72 -35.68
N PRO A 383 43.85 41.32 -36.68
CA PRO A 383 42.49 41.95 -36.77
C PRO A 383 41.70 41.58 -38.08
N ASP A 384 40.63 42.36 -38.37
CA ASP A 384 39.85 42.54 -39.63
C ASP A 384 38.61 41.64 -39.83
N ALA A 385 37.46 42.08 -40.34
CA ALA A 385 36.86 43.38 -40.67
C ALA A 385 35.36 43.11 -41.00
N ASP A 386 34.52 44.14 -40.90
CA ASP A 386 33.27 44.36 -41.65
C ASP A 386 32.28 43.20 -41.88
N GLN A 387 31.12 43.24 -41.20
CA GLN A 387 29.79 43.58 -41.77
C GLN A 387 28.66 43.35 -40.77
#